data_AF-A0A1R3IKI1-F1
#
_entry.id   AF-A0A1R3IKI1-F1
#
_cell.length_a   1.000
_cell.length_b   1.000
_cell.length_c   1.000
_cell.angle_alpha   90.00
_cell.angle_beta   90.00
_cell.angle_gamma   90.00
#
_symmetry.space_group_name_H-M   'P 1'
#
loop_
_entity.id
_entity.type
_entity.pdbx_description
1 polymer ?
#
loop_
_entity_poly.entity_id
_entity_poly.type
_entity_poly.pdbx_seq_one_letter_code
_entity_poly.pdbx_strand_id
1 'polypeptide(L)'
;MAQVGLIMTLLFRTPFRKLHIMALDRLKRGRGPVVVKTVAATLIVVLASTLYSMLKIQRRAIDAALVNPTDQVLMSKHMLEASLMGFVLFLGLMIDRLHHYIRELWFLRKTMETEKNQSHGHEDKKYAEELKLLEKEIVILKTKIKNLKSEYETKSKEVNAAQAEAKAVSKQSEGLLLEYDRLLEDNQNLQNQLDSIGQCSS
;
A
#
# COMPACT_ATOMS: atom_id res chain seq x y z
N MET A 1 10.73 -33.09 27.88
CA MET A 1 9.98 -33.68 26.74
C MET A 1 8.74 -32.87 26.32
N ALA A 2 7.91 -32.38 27.24
CA ALA A 2 6.69 -31.61 26.89
C ALA A 2 6.94 -30.26 26.18
N GLN A 3 8.04 -29.56 26.48
CA GLN A 3 8.37 -28.27 25.85
C GLN A 3 8.83 -28.41 24.37
N VAL A 4 9.47 -29.52 24.00
CA VAL A 4 9.92 -29.77 22.61
C VAL A 4 8.74 -30.06 21.68
N GLY A 5 7.69 -30.71 22.19
CA GLY A 5 6.42 -30.89 21.47
C GLY A 5 5.68 -29.56 21.22
N LEU A 6 5.74 -28.63 22.17
CA LEU A 6 5.12 -27.30 22.05
C LEU A 6 5.86 -26.40 21.03
N ILE A 7 7.18 -26.57 20.89
CA ILE A 7 8.00 -25.86 19.90
C ILE A 7 7.74 -26.42 18.48
N MET A 8 7.51 -27.72 18.34
CA MET A 8 7.14 -28.35 17.06
C MET A 8 5.72 -27.96 16.58
N THR A 9 4.77 -27.74 17.50
CA THR A 9 3.42 -27.26 17.14
C THR A 9 3.39 -25.79 16.74
N LEU A 10 4.29 -24.95 17.26
CA LEU A 10 4.44 -23.55 16.86
C LEU A 10 5.20 -23.37 15.52
N LEU A 11 6.17 -24.24 15.22
CA LEU A 11 7.04 -24.13 14.02
C LEU A 11 6.31 -24.51 12.71
N PHE A 12 5.24 -25.30 12.77
CA PHE A 12 4.52 -25.76 11.58
C PHE A 12 3.54 -24.73 10.98
N ARG A 13 3.90 -23.45 11.07
CA ARG A 13 3.13 -22.32 10.54
C ARG A 13 3.02 -22.32 9.00
N THR A 14 3.73 -23.18 8.24
CA THR A 14 3.71 -23.11 6.76
C THR A 14 3.94 -24.39 5.91
N PRO A 15 4.40 -25.57 6.38
CA PRO A 15 4.56 -26.74 5.48
C PRO A 15 3.34 -27.68 5.39
N PHE A 16 2.68 -28.00 6.51
CA PHE A 16 1.56 -28.96 6.50
C PHE A 16 0.31 -28.43 5.80
N ARG A 17 0.10 -27.11 5.77
CA ARG A 17 -1.04 -26.51 5.06
C ARG A 17 -0.98 -26.81 3.56
N LYS A 18 0.20 -26.67 2.96
CA LYS A 18 0.41 -26.94 1.53
C LYS A 18 0.34 -28.43 1.24
N LEU A 19 0.86 -29.27 2.14
CA LEU A 19 0.81 -30.72 1.99
C LEU A 19 -0.62 -31.26 2.09
N HIS A 20 -1.40 -30.84 3.09
CA HIS A 20 -2.80 -31.25 3.25
C HIS A 20 -3.66 -30.74 2.10
N ILE A 21 -3.48 -29.48 1.67
CA ILE A 21 -4.20 -28.95 0.50
C ILE A 21 -3.81 -29.70 -0.77
N MET A 22 -2.54 -30.04 -0.97
CA MET A 22 -2.08 -30.76 -2.17
C MET A 22 -2.50 -32.24 -2.14
N ALA A 23 -2.58 -32.87 -0.98
CA ALA A 23 -3.13 -34.22 -0.81
C ALA A 23 -4.65 -34.26 -1.04
N LEU A 24 -5.39 -33.28 -0.49
CA LEU A 24 -6.84 -33.11 -0.75
C LEU A 24 -7.12 -32.77 -2.22
N ASP A 25 -6.28 -31.94 -2.85
CA ASP A 25 -6.43 -31.58 -4.26
C ASP A 25 -6.13 -32.77 -5.18
N ARG A 26 -5.09 -33.57 -4.88
CA ARG A 26 -4.80 -34.83 -5.62
C ARG A 26 -5.96 -35.82 -5.54
N LEU A 27 -6.61 -35.96 -4.38
CA LEU A 27 -7.71 -36.89 -4.19
C LEU A 27 -9.00 -36.41 -4.89
N LYS A 28 -9.24 -35.09 -4.99
CA LYS A 28 -10.50 -34.52 -5.51
C LYS A 28 -10.45 -34.12 -7.00
N ARG A 29 -9.26 -34.05 -7.62
CA ARG A 29 -9.06 -33.47 -8.97
C ARG A 29 -9.29 -34.41 -10.15
N GLY A 30 -9.48 -35.72 -9.92
CA GLY A 30 -9.76 -36.66 -11.01
C GLY A 30 -11.22 -36.72 -11.47
N ARG A 31 -12.19 -36.57 -10.55
CA ARG A 31 -13.62 -36.92 -10.81
C ARG A 31 -14.58 -36.35 -9.73
N GLY A 32 -14.23 -35.22 -9.12
CA GLY A 32 -14.66 -34.76 -7.79
C GLY A 32 -16.16 -34.61 -7.48
N PRO A 33 -17.01 -33.97 -8.31
CA PRO A 33 -18.39 -33.71 -7.90
C PRO A 33 -19.29 -34.95 -7.96
N VAL A 34 -19.06 -35.82 -8.94
CA VAL A 34 -19.93 -36.96 -9.22
C VAL A 34 -19.58 -38.13 -8.29
N VAL A 35 -18.28 -38.42 -8.12
CA VAL A 35 -17.84 -39.54 -7.27
C VAL A 35 -18.14 -39.30 -5.79
N VAL A 36 -18.03 -38.06 -5.30
CA VAL A 36 -18.39 -37.72 -3.91
C VAL A 36 -19.90 -37.90 -3.68
N LYS A 37 -20.74 -37.51 -4.65
CA LYS A 37 -22.20 -37.72 -4.60
C LYS A 37 -22.56 -39.20 -4.63
N THR A 38 -21.91 -40.00 -5.47
CA THR A 38 -22.17 -41.45 -5.54
C THR A 38 -21.70 -42.18 -4.29
N VAL A 39 -20.53 -41.83 -3.75
CA VAL A 39 -20.00 -42.44 -2.52
C VAL A 39 -20.88 -42.10 -1.31
N ALA A 40 -21.31 -40.84 -1.17
CA ALA A 40 -22.25 -40.44 -0.13
C ALA A 40 -23.59 -41.19 -0.26
N ALA A 41 -24.14 -41.30 -1.47
CA ALA A 41 -25.36 -42.06 -1.72
C ALA A 41 -25.20 -43.55 -1.36
N THR A 42 -24.10 -44.19 -1.75
CA THR A 42 -23.83 -45.59 -1.41
C THR A 42 -23.73 -45.81 0.10
N LEU A 43 -23.10 -44.88 0.82
CA LEU A 43 -22.94 -45.01 2.26
C LEU A 43 -24.25 -44.79 3.02
N ILE A 44 -25.13 -43.91 2.52
CA ILE A 44 -26.50 -43.75 3.03
C ILE A 44 -27.31 -45.05 2.85
N VAL A 45 -27.20 -45.69 1.68
CA VAL A 45 -27.88 -46.96 1.41
C VAL A 45 -27.38 -48.08 2.31
N VAL A 46 -26.06 -48.20 2.52
CA VAL A 46 -25.49 -49.20 3.42
C VAL A 46 -25.92 -48.94 4.88
N LEU A 47 -25.99 -47.68 5.32
CA LEU A 47 -26.53 -47.34 6.64
C LEU A 47 -28.00 -47.73 6.79
N ALA A 48 -28.83 -47.43 5.80
CA ALA A 48 -30.23 -47.84 5.80
C ALA A 48 -30.38 -49.37 5.88
N SER A 49 -29.50 -50.12 5.21
CA SER A 49 -29.46 -51.59 5.27
C SER A 49 -29.07 -52.11 6.67
N THR A 50 -28.10 -51.48 7.33
CA THR A 50 -27.71 -51.84 8.71
C THR A 50 -28.83 -51.55 9.71
N LEU A 51 -29.51 -50.41 9.58
CA LEU A 51 -30.67 -50.05 10.43
C LEU A 51 -31.86 -50.98 10.18
N TYR A 52 -32.11 -51.36 8.94
CA TYR A 52 -33.18 -52.31 8.60
C TYR A 52 -32.90 -53.69 9.21
N SER A 53 -31.67 -54.17 9.13
CA SER A 53 -31.26 -55.45 9.73
C SER A 53 -31.43 -55.45 11.25
N MET A 54 -31.09 -54.33 11.89
CA MET A 54 -31.27 -54.12 13.32
C MET A 54 -32.75 -54.11 13.74
N LEU A 55 -33.60 -53.39 13.00
CA LEU A 55 -35.05 -53.35 13.24
C LEU A 55 -35.71 -54.71 13.00
N LYS A 56 -35.22 -55.49 12.02
CA LYS A 56 -35.68 -56.85 11.76
C LYS A 56 -35.33 -57.80 12.91
N ILE A 57 -34.14 -57.67 13.48
CA ILE A 57 -33.72 -58.44 14.67
C ILE A 57 -34.56 -58.04 15.89
N GLN A 58 -34.78 -56.74 16.11
CA GLN A 58 -35.65 -56.28 17.21
C GLN A 58 -37.09 -56.74 17.06
N ARG A 59 -37.68 -56.67 15.86
CA ARG A 59 -39.05 -57.19 15.63
C ARG A 59 -39.12 -58.69 15.88
N ARG A 60 -38.14 -59.47 15.40
CA ARG A 60 -38.07 -60.91 15.71
C ARG A 60 -37.89 -61.20 17.20
N ALA A 61 -37.13 -60.40 17.92
CA ALA A 61 -36.92 -60.56 19.36
C ALA A 61 -38.18 -60.22 20.17
N ILE A 62 -38.96 -59.23 19.72
CA ILE A 62 -40.27 -58.88 20.30
C ILE A 62 -41.29 -59.99 20.03
N ASP A 63 -41.30 -60.58 18.83
CA ASP A 63 -42.20 -61.68 18.46
C ASP A 63 -41.84 -63.01 19.14
N ALA A 64 -40.58 -63.22 19.55
CA ALA A 64 -40.09 -64.48 20.11
C ALA A 64 -40.12 -64.58 21.66
N ALA A 65 -40.44 -63.49 22.39
CA ALA A 65 -40.64 -63.43 23.85
C ALA A 65 -39.56 -64.07 24.76
N LEU A 66 -38.42 -64.52 24.24
CA LEU A 66 -37.28 -65.02 24.99
C LEU A 66 -36.00 -64.40 24.41
N VAL A 67 -35.41 -63.46 25.15
CA VAL A 67 -34.18 -62.78 24.74
C VAL A 67 -33.01 -63.73 24.89
N ASN A 68 -32.54 -64.28 23.77
CA ASN A 68 -31.40 -65.19 23.72
C ASN A 68 -30.10 -64.40 24.00
N PRO A 69 -29.21 -64.82 24.91
CA PRO A 69 -27.99 -64.08 25.29
C PRO A 69 -27.03 -63.80 24.12
N THR A 70 -27.08 -64.65 23.08
CA THR A 70 -26.33 -64.47 21.82
C THR A 70 -26.78 -63.24 21.03
N ASP A 71 -28.08 -62.92 21.07
CA ASP A 71 -28.65 -61.80 20.33
C ASP A 71 -28.30 -60.46 20.96
N GLN A 72 -28.06 -60.43 22.28
CA GLN A 72 -27.62 -59.21 22.99
C GLN A 72 -26.22 -58.76 22.55
N VAL A 73 -25.32 -59.70 22.28
CA VAL A 73 -23.95 -59.42 21.79
C VAL A 73 -23.96 -59.03 20.31
N LEU A 74 -24.81 -59.67 19.50
CA LEU A 74 -24.96 -59.31 18.09
C LEU A 74 -25.56 -57.90 17.91
N MET A 75 -26.53 -57.56 18.76
CA MET A 75 -27.17 -56.25 18.81
C MET A 75 -26.17 -55.13 19.17
N SER A 76 -25.32 -55.32 20.18
CA SER A 76 -24.32 -54.32 20.59
C SER A 76 -23.25 -54.10 19.51
N LYS A 77 -22.85 -55.17 18.81
CA LYS A 77 -21.93 -55.07 17.67
C LYS A 77 -22.55 -54.27 16.51
N HIS A 78 -23.78 -54.54 16.13
CA HIS A 78 -24.46 -53.78 15.07
C HIS A 78 -24.75 -52.33 15.48
N MET A 79 -25.05 -52.06 16.77
CA MET A 79 -25.15 -50.69 17.30
C MET A 79 -23.84 -49.92 17.14
N LEU A 80 -22.73 -50.56 17.53
CA LEU A 80 -21.41 -49.95 17.46
C LEU A 80 -21.01 -49.71 16.00
N GLU A 81 -21.25 -50.69 15.13
CA GLU A 81 -20.96 -50.60 13.70
C GLU A 81 -21.78 -49.50 13.00
N ALA A 82 -23.07 -49.41 13.28
CA ALA A 82 -23.93 -48.36 12.74
C ALA A 82 -23.53 -46.96 13.25
N SER A 83 -23.21 -46.84 14.54
CA SER A 83 -22.74 -45.58 15.15
C SER A 83 -21.40 -45.14 14.54
N LEU A 84 -20.45 -46.07 14.39
CA LEU A 84 -19.13 -45.81 13.79
C LEU A 84 -19.29 -45.41 12.32
N MET A 85 -20.14 -46.10 11.57
CA MET A 85 -20.39 -45.80 10.17
C MET A 85 -21.07 -44.43 9.99
N GLY A 86 -22.04 -44.08 10.85
CA GLY A 86 -22.64 -42.75 10.91
C GLY A 86 -21.63 -41.66 11.25
N PHE A 87 -20.73 -41.92 12.19
CA PHE A 87 -19.67 -40.98 12.59
C PHE A 87 -18.66 -40.72 11.46
N VAL A 88 -18.23 -41.78 10.74
CA VAL A 88 -17.33 -41.64 9.58
C VAL A 88 -17.99 -40.82 8.46
N LEU A 89 -19.30 -40.97 8.25
CA LEU A 89 -20.01 -40.14 7.27
C LEU A 89 -20.15 -38.70 7.70
N PHE A 90 -20.45 -38.47 8.96
CA PHE A 90 -20.50 -37.12 9.51
C PHE A 90 -19.15 -36.41 9.32
N LEU A 91 -18.05 -37.09 9.61
CA LEU A 91 -16.69 -36.57 9.37
C LEU A 91 -16.42 -36.34 7.88
N GLY A 92 -16.84 -37.25 6.99
CA GLY A 92 -16.70 -37.06 5.55
C GLY A 92 -17.43 -35.81 5.03
N LEU A 93 -18.66 -35.58 5.49
CA LEU A 93 -19.45 -34.40 5.11
C LEU A 93 -18.90 -33.10 5.71
N MET A 94 -18.44 -33.15 6.96
CA MET A 94 -17.73 -32.05 7.63
C MET A 94 -16.50 -31.63 6.82
N ILE A 95 -15.68 -32.59 6.38
CA ILE A 95 -14.48 -32.35 5.58
C ILE A 95 -14.85 -31.79 4.20
N ASP A 96 -15.90 -32.29 3.56
CA ASP A 96 -16.34 -31.77 2.25
C ASP A 96 -16.78 -30.30 2.33
N ARG A 97 -17.57 -29.95 3.36
CA ARG A 97 -18.02 -28.57 3.61
C ARG A 97 -16.84 -27.65 3.93
N LEU A 98 -15.91 -28.08 4.79
CA LEU A 98 -14.71 -27.31 5.11
C LEU A 98 -13.82 -27.11 3.87
N HIS A 99 -13.68 -28.14 3.04
CA HIS A 99 -12.91 -28.05 1.79
C HIS A 99 -13.52 -27.06 0.80
N HIS A 100 -14.85 -26.98 0.74
CA HIS A 100 -15.54 -25.98 -0.08
C HIS A 100 -15.21 -24.55 0.40
N TYR A 101 -15.33 -24.28 1.70
CA TYR A 101 -14.98 -22.98 2.27
C TYR A 101 -13.50 -22.62 2.06
N ILE A 102 -12.59 -23.58 2.22
CA ILE A 102 -11.16 -23.36 1.97
C ILE A 102 -10.89 -23.01 0.49
N ARG A 103 -11.59 -23.67 -0.43
CA ARG A 103 -11.44 -23.40 -1.87
C ARG A 103 -11.96 -22.02 -2.25
N GLU A 104 -13.09 -21.61 -1.70
CA GLU A 104 -13.67 -20.28 -1.93
C GLU A 104 -12.76 -19.17 -1.37
N LEU A 105 -12.25 -19.34 -0.15
CA LEU A 105 -11.27 -18.42 0.45
C LEU A 105 -9.95 -18.35 -0.34
N TRP A 106 -9.50 -19.48 -0.91
CA TRP A 106 -8.30 -19.49 -1.73
C TRP A 106 -8.50 -18.79 -3.08
N PHE A 107 -9.66 -19.00 -3.72
CA PHE A 107 -10.00 -18.34 -4.97
C PHE A 107 -10.11 -16.82 -4.78
N LEU A 108 -10.79 -16.38 -3.73
CA LEU A 108 -10.94 -14.96 -3.41
C LEU A 108 -9.61 -14.28 -3.07
N ARG A 109 -8.71 -14.99 -2.36
CA ARG A 109 -7.35 -14.51 -2.11
C ARG A 109 -6.56 -14.36 -3.42
N LYS A 110 -6.70 -15.30 -4.35
CA LYS A 110 -6.00 -15.29 -5.63
C LYS A 110 -6.48 -14.15 -6.54
N THR A 111 -7.77 -13.84 -6.57
CA THR A 111 -8.31 -12.70 -7.33
C THR A 111 -7.87 -11.36 -6.74
N MET A 112 -7.85 -11.24 -5.41
CA MET A 112 -7.35 -10.05 -4.72
C MET A 112 -5.85 -9.83 -4.97
N GLU A 113 -5.04 -10.90 -5.00
CA GLU A 113 -3.61 -10.80 -5.31
C GLU A 113 -3.35 -10.36 -6.75
N THR A 114 -4.19 -10.76 -7.72
CA THR A 114 -4.05 -10.30 -9.11
C THR A 114 -4.42 -8.83 -9.30
N GLU A 115 -5.45 -8.34 -8.61
CA GLU A 115 -5.84 -6.93 -8.64
C GLU A 115 -4.82 -6.04 -7.92
N LYS A 116 -4.34 -6.48 -6.74
CA LYS A 116 -3.30 -5.76 -5.99
C LYS A 116 -1.98 -5.68 -6.76
N ASN A 117 -1.56 -6.75 -7.44
CA ASN A 117 -0.30 -6.75 -8.18
C ASN A 117 -0.36 -5.93 -9.48
N GLN A 118 -1.53 -5.81 -10.12
CA GLN A 118 -1.71 -4.94 -11.29
C GLN A 118 -1.76 -3.46 -10.91
N SER A 119 -2.43 -3.08 -9.82
CA SER A 119 -2.45 -1.70 -9.32
C SER A 119 -1.07 -1.25 -8.81
N HIS A 120 -0.37 -2.06 -8.02
CA HIS A 120 0.97 -1.69 -7.51
C HIS A 120 1.99 -1.45 -8.64
N GLY A 121 2.03 -2.31 -9.66
CA GLY A 121 3.00 -2.18 -10.74
C GLY A 121 2.75 -0.99 -11.69
N HIS A 122 1.51 -0.50 -11.78
CA HIS A 122 1.16 0.69 -12.56
C HIS A 122 1.39 1.97 -11.76
N GLU A 123 1.02 1.97 -10.48
CA GLU A 123 1.22 3.09 -9.56
C GLU A 123 2.71 3.37 -9.34
N ASP A 124 3.52 2.35 -9.03
CA ASP A 124 4.96 2.53 -8.77
C ASP A 124 5.71 3.11 -9.98
N LYS A 125 5.30 2.74 -11.20
CA LYS A 125 5.87 3.31 -12.44
C LYS A 125 5.45 4.75 -12.66
N LYS A 126 4.18 5.07 -12.41
CA LYS A 126 3.65 6.43 -12.54
C LYS A 126 4.31 7.38 -11.55
N TYR A 127 4.45 6.97 -10.28
CA TYR A 127 5.16 7.74 -9.27
C TYR A 127 6.64 7.93 -9.61
N ALA A 128 7.31 6.90 -10.14
CA ALA A 128 8.72 7.02 -10.56
C ALA A 128 8.91 7.98 -11.74
N GLU A 129 7.97 8.04 -12.68
CA GLU A 129 8.00 9.00 -13.79
C GLU A 129 7.72 10.43 -13.32
N GLU A 130 6.70 10.62 -12.47
CA GLU A 130 6.39 11.93 -11.87
C GLU A 130 7.57 12.47 -11.03
N LEU A 131 8.22 11.61 -10.23
CA LEU A 131 9.42 11.99 -9.47
C LEU A 131 10.57 12.45 -10.37
N LYS A 132 10.80 11.78 -11.51
CA LYS A 132 11.83 12.17 -12.47
C LYS A 132 11.51 13.49 -13.17
N LEU A 133 10.24 13.75 -13.46
CA LEU A 133 9.81 15.04 -14.01
C LEU A 133 10.02 16.17 -12.99
N LEU A 134 9.60 15.94 -11.75
CA LEU A 134 9.77 16.90 -10.67
C LEU A 134 11.25 17.20 -10.40
N GLU A 135 12.11 16.19 -10.42
CA GLU A 135 13.56 16.35 -10.28
C GLU A 135 14.15 17.22 -11.40
N LYS A 136 13.74 16.99 -12.66
CA LYS A 136 14.14 17.84 -13.79
C LYS A 136 13.67 19.28 -13.62
N GLU A 137 12.43 19.49 -13.18
CA GLU A 137 11.91 20.83 -12.91
C GLU A 137 12.67 21.53 -11.80
N ILE A 138 13.03 20.82 -10.71
CA ILE A 138 13.85 21.36 -9.63
C ILE A 138 15.22 21.80 -10.16
N VAL A 139 15.86 21.01 -11.02
CA VAL A 139 17.14 21.38 -11.63
C VAL A 139 16.98 22.64 -12.49
N ILE A 140 15.95 22.71 -13.33
CA ILE A 140 15.68 23.88 -14.18
C ILE A 140 15.42 25.12 -13.32
N LEU A 141 14.55 25.03 -12.31
CA LEU A 141 14.25 26.14 -11.41
C LEU A 141 15.51 26.60 -10.65
N LYS A 142 16.33 25.66 -10.19
CA LYS A 142 17.60 25.98 -9.51
C LYS A 142 18.57 26.72 -10.42
N THR A 143 18.66 26.34 -11.69
CA THR A 143 19.50 27.09 -12.67
C THR A 143 18.96 28.49 -12.93
N LYS A 144 17.63 28.65 -13.11
CA LYS A 144 17.00 29.98 -13.26
C LYS A 144 17.25 30.88 -12.05
N ILE A 145 17.09 30.35 -10.83
CA ILE A 145 17.38 31.09 -9.59
C ILE A 145 18.85 31.53 -9.55
N LYS A 146 19.79 30.66 -9.94
CA LYS A 146 21.21 31.00 -9.99
C LYS A 146 21.50 32.14 -10.98
N ASN A 147 20.91 32.08 -12.18
CA ASN A 147 21.09 33.11 -13.21
C ASN A 147 20.48 34.46 -12.78
N LEU A 148 19.25 34.45 -12.26
CA LEU A 148 18.60 35.65 -11.73
C LEU A 148 19.39 36.26 -10.57
N LYS A 149 19.98 35.42 -9.71
CA LYS A 149 20.83 35.89 -8.62
C LYS A 149 22.08 36.60 -9.14
N SER A 150 22.75 36.06 -10.17
CA SER A 150 23.91 36.74 -10.77
C SER A 150 23.51 38.05 -11.46
N GLU A 151 22.37 38.08 -12.15
CA GLU A 151 21.87 39.30 -12.81
C GLU A 151 21.48 40.38 -11.80
N TYR A 152 20.88 39.99 -10.67
CA TYR A 152 20.62 40.91 -9.57
C TYR A 152 21.92 41.47 -8.98
N GLU A 153 22.94 40.63 -8.80
CA GLU A 153 24.23 41.05 -8.25
C GLU A 153 24.97 42.02 -9.18
N THR A 154 24.96 41.78 -10.50
CA THR A 154 25.55 42.70 -11.48
C THR A 154 24.79 44.01 -11.51
N LYS A 155 23.45 43.97 -11.60
CA LYS A 155 22.62 45.17 -11.62
C LYS A 155 22.74 46.00 -10.33
N SER A 156 22.90 45.34 -9.18
CA SER A 156 23.16 46.03 -7.91
C SER A 156 24.50 46.77 -7.92
N LYS A 157 25.55 46.15 -8.47
CA LYS A 157 26.86 46.81 -8.63
C LYS A 157 26.80 48.01 -9.58
N GLU A 158 26.09 47.88 -10.69
CA GLU A 158 25.86 48.98 -11.65
C GLU A 158 25.11 50.15 -11.01
N VAL A 159 24.02 49.87 -10.27
CA VAL A 159 23.27 50.92 -9.55
C VAL A 159 24.15 51.62 -8.53
N ASN A 160 24.98 50.89 -7.78
CA ASN A 160 25.89 51.49 -6.81
C ASN A 160 26.96 52.36 -7.49
N ALA A 161 27.49 51.93 -8.64
CA ALA A 161 28.44 52.70 -9.43
C ALA A 161 27.81 53.99 -9.97
N ALA A 162 26.63 53.88 -10.59
CA ALA A 162 25.88 55.03 -11.10
C ALA A 162 25.48 56.01 -9.96
N GLN A 163 25.14 55.49 -8.78
CA GLN A 163 24.87 56.33 -7.60
C GLN A 163 26.12 57.07 -7.13
N ALA A 164 27.29 56.42 -7.14
CA ALA A 164 28.55 57.07 -6.78
C ALA A 164 28.92 58.16 -7.78
N GLU A 165 28.73 57.90 -9.08
CA GLU A 165 28.94 58.88 -10.15
C GLU A 165 27.98 60.06 -10.03
N ALA A 166 26.68 59.82 -9.84
CA ALA A 166 25.69 60.88 -9.63
C ALA A 166 26.02 61.74 -8.41
N LYS A 167 26.49 61.15 -7.31
CA LYS A 167 26.98 61.89 -6.14
C LYS A 167 28.22 62.71 -6.44
N ALA A 168 29.15 62.19 -7.23
CA ALA A 168 30.34 62.93 -7.64
C ALA A 168 29.98 64.14 -8.52
N VAL A 169 29.10 63.95 -9.51
CA VAL A 169 28.59 65.01 -10.38
C VAL A 169 27.81 66.06 -9.58
N SER A 170 26.96 65.66 -8.63
CA SER A 170 26.25 66.59 -7.73
C SER A 170 27.25 67.49 -6.99
N LYS A 171 28.27 66.91 -6.37
CA LYS A 171 29.33 67.67 -5.67
C LYS A 171 30.09 68.60 -6.60
N GLN A 172 30.40 68.15 -7.82
CA GLN A 172 31.06 68.99 -8.82
C GLN A 172 30.18 70.18 -9.19
N SER A 173 28.88 69.96 -9.42
CA SER A 173 27.93 71.03 -9.73
C SER A 173 27.72 72.01 -8.57
N GLU A 174 27.71 71.53 -7.33
CA GLU A 174 27.68 72.39 -6.13
C GLU A 174 28.94 73.27 -6.05
N GLY A 175 30.12 72.72 -6.35
CA GLY A 175 31.36 73.49 -6.42
C GLY A 175 31.34 74.57 -7.50
N LEU A 176 30.88 74.23 -8.71
CA LEU A 176 30.75 75.18 -9.82
C LEU A 176 29.74 76.30 -9.51
N LEU A 177 28.65 75.99 -8.80
CA LEU A 177 27.66 76.98 -8.39
C LEU A 177 28.26 78.01 -7.43
N LEU A 178 29.06 77.57 -6.46
CA LEU A 178 29.78 78.47 -5.55
C LEU A 178 30.80 79.36 -6.28
N GLU A 179 31.52 78.83 -7.26
CA GLU A 179 32.44 79.62 -8.09
C GLU A 179 31.69 80.65 -8.94
N TYR A 180 30.54 80.27 -9.50
CA TYR A 180 29.67 81.17 -10.26
C TYR A 180 29.18 82.34 -9.41
N ASP A 181 28.66 82.07 -8.20
CA ASP A 181 28.20 83.10 -7.26
C ASP A 181 29.33 84.07 -6.89
N ARG A 182 30.53 83.54 -6.63
CA ARG A 182 31.72 84.35 -6.33
C ARG A 182 32.11 85.25 -7.51
N LEU A 183 32.13 84.73 -8.72
CA LEU A 183 32.45 85.50 -9.92
C LEU A 183 31.40 86.60 -10.19
N LEU A 184 30.14 86.32 -9.87
CA LEU A 184 29.05 87.30 -9.98
C LEU A 184 29.26 88.46 -9.01
N GLU A 185 29.61 88.16 -7.76
CA GLU A 185 29.93 89.17 -6.73
C GLU A 185 31.15 90.02 -7.13
N ASP A 186 32.22 89.39 -7.62
CA ASP A 186 33.41 90.09 -8.11
C ASP A 186 33.07 91.02 -9.30
N ASN A 187 32.25 90.55 -10.25
CA ASN A 187 31.80 91.39 -11.37
C ASN A 187 30.97 92.59 -10.90
N GLN A 188 30.06 92.41 -9.93
CA GLN A 188 29.29 93.52 -9.34
C GLN A 188 30.22 94.52 -8.64
N ASN A 189 31.21 94.03 -7.89
CA ASN A 189 32.21 94.88 -7.24
C ASN A 189 33.02 95.68 -8.25
N LEU A 190 33.44 95.07 -9.37
CA LEU A 190 34.15 95.77 -10.46
C LEU A 190 33.27 96.83 -11.12
N GLN A 191 31.98 96.56 -11.36
CA GLN A 191 31.04 97.56 -11.87
C GLN A 191 30.90 98.74 -10.91
N ASN A 192 30.72 98.47 -9.61
CA ASN A 192 30.65 99.51 -8.58
C ASN A 192 31.93 100.37 -8.52
N GLN A 193 33.12 99.75 -8.67
CA GLN A 193 34.38 100.47 -8.73
C GLN A 193 34.46 101.39 -9.96
N LEU A 194 34.06 100.91 -11.14
CA LEU A 194 34.03 101.71 -12.37
C LEU A 194 33.09 102.92 -12.26
N ASP A 195 31.88 102.71 -11.72
CA ASP A 195 30.90 103.78 -11.52
C ASP A 195 31.43 104.85 -10.55
N SER A 196 32.11 104.43 -9.48
CA SER A 196 32.71 105.34 -8.50
C SER A 196 33.85 106.19 -9.09
N ILE A 197 34.69 105.62 -9.97
CA ILE A 197 35.76 106.34 -10.67
C ILE A 197 35.17 107.33 -11.67
N GLY A 198 34.13 106.93 -12.42
CA GLY A 198 33.41 107.81 -13.34
C GLY A 198 32.85 109.04 -12.65
N GLN A 199 32.24 108.87 -11.47
CA GLN A 199 31.70 109.95 -10.65
C GLN A 199 32.76 110.88 -10.03
N CYS A 200 34.00 110.41 -9.83
CA CYS A 200 35.11 111.20 -9.30
C CYS A 200 35.85 112.02 -10.40
N SER A 201 35.52 111.77 -11.67
CA SER A 201 36.14 112.40 -12.85
C SER A 201 35.27 113.43 -13.57
N SER A 202 34.09 113.73 -13.03
CA SER A 202 33.20 114.85 -13.43
C SER A 202 33.16 115.90 -12.34
#